data_AF-A0AA92YEJ8-F1
#
_entry.id   AF-A0AA92YEJ8-F1
#
_cell.length_a   1.000
_cell.length_b   1.000
_cell.length_c   1.000
_cell.angle_alpha   90.00
_cell.angle_beta   90.00
_cell.angle_gamma   90.00
#
_symmetry.space_group_name_H-M   'P 1'
#
loop_
_entity.id
_entity.type
_entity.pdbx_description
1 polymer ?
#
loop_
_entity_poly.entity_id
_entity_poly.type
_entity_poly.pdbx_seq_one_letter_code
_entity_poly.pdbx_strand_id
1 'polypeptide(L)' 'MNTREVKNLIVGAGPAGLAIAGRFRKQSIPFEIVEQTDKIAWSWHNHYDRLLLHTVKELSHLPHLEFPEE' A
#
# COMPACT_ATOMS: atom_id res chain seq x y z
N MET A 1 17.62 -15.71 18.78
CA MET A 1 16.84 -14.98 17.77
C MET A 1 16.40 -15.97 16.72
N ASN A 2 15.09 -16.10 16.47
CA ASN A 2 14.60 -16.95 15.39
C ASN A 2 14.65 -16.15 14.10
N THR A 3 15.46 -16.59 13.14
CA THR A 3 15.49 -16.03 11.81
C THR A 3 14.34 -16.64 11.01
N ARG A 4 13.44 -15.80 10.50
CA ARG A 4 12.39 -16.21 9.56
C ARG A 4 12.86 -15.92 8.15
N GLU A 5 12.75 -16.91 7.27
CA GLU A 5 13.01 -16.73 5.84
C GLU A 5 11.76 -16.22 5.14
N VAL A 6 11.88 -15.11 4.42
CA VAL A 6 10.79 -14.47 3.68
C VAL A 6 11.25 -14.27 2.24
N LYS A 7 10.56 -14.92 1.30
CA LYS A 7 10.93 -14.88 -0.12
C LYS A 7 10.80 -13.49 -0.74
N ASN A 8 9.74 -12.77 -0.39
CA ASN A 8 9.49 -11.41 -0.86
C ASN A 8 9.10 -10.54 0.34
N LEU A 9 9.95 -9.58 0.68
CA LEU A 9 9.71 -8.63 1.75
C LEU A 9 9.47 -7.24 1.14
N ILE A 10 8.31 -6.67 1.41
CA ILE A 10 7.94 -5.30 1.04
C ILE A 10 8.22 -4.40 2.24
N VAL A 11 9.09 -3.41 2.07
CA VAL A 11 9.42 -2.45 3.12
C VAL A 11 8.61 -1.18 2.89
N GLY A 12 7.74 -0.86 3.86
CA GLY A 12 6.81 0.26 3.83
C GLY A 12 5.42 -0.14 3.33
N ALA A 13 4.39 0.21 4.10
CA ALA A 13 2.97 0.05 3.76
C ALA A 13 2.36 1.38 3.26
N GLY A 14 3.14 2.22 2.62
CA GLY A 14 2.65 3.37 1.84
C GLY A 14 1.99 2.97 0.52
N PRO A 15 1.51 3.91 -0.29
CA PRO A 15 0.83 3.63 -1.56
C PRO A 15 1.64 2.71 -2.51
N ALA A 16 2.95 2.89 -2.62
CA ALA A 16 3.79 2.02 -3.45
C ALA A 16 3.86 0.57 -2.94
N GLY A 17 4.07 0.38 -1.63
CA GLY A 17 4.13 -0.95 -1.03
C GLY A 17 2.79 -1.69 -1.10
N LEU A 18 1.69 -0.98 -0.84
CA LEU A 18 0.34 -1.50 -0.98
C LEU A 18 0.01 -1.85 -2.44
N ALA A 19 0.48 -1.07 -3.41
CA ALA A 19 0.27 -1.37 -4.82
C ALA A 19 0.93 -2.70 -5.23
N ILE A 20 2.20 -2.91 -4.85
CA ILE A 20 2.89 -4.18 -5.12
C ILE A 20 2.24 -5.34 -4.37
N ALA A 21 1.85 -5.14 -3.11
CA ALA A 21 1.14 -6.15 -2.34
C ALA A 21 -0.17 -6.59 -3.01
N GLY A 22 -0.95 -5.64 -3.54
CA GLY A 22 -2.17 -5.93 -4.30
C GLY A 22 -1.90 -6.77 -5.55
N ARG A 23 -0.84 -6.43 -6.31
CA ARG A 23 -0.41 -7.20 -7.49
C ARG A 23 0.06 -8.60 -7.14
N PHE A 24 0.91 -8.74 -6.12
CA PHE A 24 1.40 -10.04 -5.65
C PHE A 24 0.25 -10.92 -5.15
N ARG A 25 -0.68 -10.35 -4.39
CA ARG A 25 -1.89 -11.06 -3.94
C ARG A 25 -2.72 -11.55 -5.13
N LYS A 26 -2.90 -10.74 -6.17
CA LYS A 26 -3.63 -11.13 -7.39
C LYS A 26 -2.92 -12.24 -8.17
N GLN A 27 -1.59 -12.31 -8.09
CA GLN A 27 -0.75 -13.31 -8.77
C GLN A 27 -0.42 -14.53 -7.89
N SER A 28 -0.98 -14.64 -6.68
CA SER A 28 -0.66 -15.70 -5.71
C SER A 28 0.82 -15.81 -5.37
N ILE A 29 1.55 -14.70 -5.40
CA ILE A 29 2.95 -14.63 -4.99
C ILE A 29 2.98 -14.42 -3.47
N PRO A 30 3.70 -15.24 -2.68
CA PRO A 30 3.80 -15.06 -1.22
C PRO A 30 4.69 -13.87 -0.88
N PHE A 31 4.25 -13.03 0.05
CA PHE A 31 5.02 -11.87 0.53
C PHE A 31 4.65 -11.49 1.96
N GLU A 32 5.50 -10.68 2.57
CA GLU A 32 5.21 -9.97 3.82
C GLU A 32 5.47 -8.48 3.64
N ILE A 33 4.73 -7.65 4.38
CA ILE A 33 4.94 -6.21 4.44
C ILE A 33 5.38 -5.87 5.85
N VAL A 34 6.41 -5.02 5.96
CA VAL A 34 6.80 -4.39 7.23
C VAL A 34 6.60 -2.89 7.12
N GLU A 35 5.99 -2.30 8.14
CA GLU A 35 5.74 -0.87 8.25
C GLU A 35 6.33 -0.39 9.57
N GLN A 36 6.97 0.77 9.55
CA GLN A 36 7.60 1.36 10.74
C GLN A 36 6.55 1.97 11.67
N THR A 37 5.46 2.47 11.10
CA THR A 37 4.36 3.15 11.81
C THR A 37 3.32 2.15 12.31
N ASP A 38 2.35 2.66 13.09
CA ASP A 38 1.24 1.87 13.64
C ASP A 38 0.06 1.71 12.67
N LYS A 39 0.12 2.33 11.48
CA LYS A 39 -0.94 2.31 10.47
C LYS A 39 -0.38 2.18 9.07
N ILE A 40 -1.10 1.44 8.23
CA ILE A 40 -0.84 1.46 6.78
C ILE A 40 -1.14 2.84 6.21
N ALA A 41 -0.52 3.16 5.08
CA ALA A 41 -0.78 4.39 4.34
C ALA A 41 -0.54 5.67 5.17
N TRP A 42 0.37 5.62 6.16
CA TRP A 42 0.63 6.68 7.13
C TRP A 42 0.85 8.06 6.50
N SER A 43 1.52 8.15 5.35
CA SER A 43 1.73 9.42 4.65
C SER A 43 0.42 10.15 4.37
N TRP A 44 -0.68 9.45 4.06
CA TRP A 44 -2.00 10.06 3.86
C TRP A 44 -2.67 10.43 5.19
N HIS A 45 -2.48 9.63 6.23
CA HIS A 45 -3.03 9.91 7.57
C HIS A 45 -2.33 11.07 8.28
N ASN A 46 -1.05 11.31 7.98
CA ASN A 46 -0.21 12.33 8.60
C ASN A 46 0.03 13.53 7.67
N HIS A 47 -0.86 13.72 6.70
CA HIS A 47 -0.85 14.91 5.86
C HIS A 47 -1.73 16.03 6.45
N TYR A 48 -1.67 17.20 5.82
CA TYR A 48 -2.47 18.36 6.22
C TYR A 48 -3.95 18.17 5.87
N ASP A 49 -4.85 18.77 6.66
CA ASP A 49 -6.30 18.52 6.62
C ASP A 49 -6.97 18.75 5.26
N ARG A 50 -6.43 19.67 4.43
CA ARG A 50 -7.02 20.06 3.14
C ARG A 50 -6.32 19.42 1.95
N LEU A 51 -5.63 18.30 2.14
CA LEU A 51 -5.00 17.57 1.06
C LEU A 51 -6.06 17.01 0.11
N LEU A 52 -5.89 17.31 -1.17
CA LEU A 52 -6.64 16.71 -2.27
C LEU A 52 -5.65 16.22 -3.32
N LEU A 53 -6.03 15.17 -4.05
CA LEU A 53 -5.25 14.73 -5.22
C LEU A 53 -5.29 15.82 -6.30
N HIS A 54 -4.16 16.06 -6.94
CA HIS A 54 -4.03 16.95 -8.09
C HIS A 54 -4.04 16.20 -9.44
N THR A 55 -4.36 14.91 -9.38
CA THR A 55 -4.47 13.98 -10.51
C THR A 55 -5.92 13.52 -10.69
N VAL A 56 -6.22 12.92 -11.85
CA VAL A 56 -7.54 12.35 -12.16
C VAL A 56 -7.87 11.22 -11.18
N LYS A 57 -9.04 11.30 -10.51
CA LYS A 57 -9.48 10.33 -9.47
C LYS A 57 -9.43 8.90 -10.02
N GLU A 58 -10.01 8.71 -11.19
CA GLU A 58 -10.15 7.44 -11.90
C GLU A 58 -8.80 6.79 -12.26
N LEU A 59 -7.70 7.56 -12.25
CA LEU A 59 -6.35 7.07 -12.55
C LEU A 59 -5.46 6.93 -11.31
N SER A 60 -5.99 7.26 -10.12
CA SER A 60 -5.20 7.37 -8.88
C SER A 60 -5.49 6.26 -7.87
N HIS A 61 -6.24 5.23 -8.26
CA HIS A 61 -6.65 4.13 -7.39
C HIS A 61 -5.54 3.09 -7.22
N LEU A 62 -5.63 2.25 -6.18
CA LEU A 62 -4.70 1.13 -6.01
C LEU A 62 -4.99 0.02 -7.03
N PRO A 63 -3.99 -0.77 -7.45
CA PRO A 63 -4.23 -1.91 -8.33
C PRO A 63 -5.29 -2.85 -7.75
N HIS A 64 -6.31 -3.16 -8.54
CA HIS A 64 -7.42 -4.05 -8.18
C HIS A 64 -8.36 -3.52 -7.08
N LEU A 65 -8.27 -2.23 -6.75
CA LEU A 65 -9.14 -1.55 -5.82
C LEU A 65 -9.50 -0.18 -6.39
N GLU A 66 -10.56 -0.15 -7.20
CA GLU A 66 -11.12 1.09 -7.74
C GLU A 66 -11.66 1.98 -6.61
N PHE A 67 -11.71 3.29 -6.86
CA PHE A 67 -12.35 4.19 -5.90
C PHE A 67 -13.86 3.93 -5.83
N PRO A 68 -14.50 4.21 -4.68
CA PRO A 68 -15.96 4.20 -4.58
C PRO A 68 -16.61 5.14 -5.60
N GLU A 69 -17.80 4.74 -6.06
CA GLU A 69 -18.62 5.50 -7.02
C GLU A 69 -19.13 6.84 -6.44
N GLU A 70 -19.16 6.98 -5.11
CA GLU A 70 -19.59 8.18 -4.37
C GLU A 70 -18.44 8.80 -3.57
#